data_AF-A0AAE1L444-F1
#
_entry.id   AF-A0AAE1L444-F1
#
_cell.length_a   1.000
_cell.length_b   1.000
_cell.length_c   1.000
_cell.angle_alpha   90.00
_cell.angle_beta   90.00
_cell.angle_gamma   90.00
#
_symmetry.space_group_name_H-M   'P 1'
#
loop_
_entity.id
_entity.type
_entity.pdbx_description
1 polymer ?
#
loop_
_entity_poly.entity_id
_entity_poly.type
_entity_poly.pdbx_seq_one_letter_code
_entity_poly.pdbx_strand_id
1 'polypeptide(L)'
;MICDPDLLKKMFITDSNHFLDRRFIPDIPGSIVNETLPALSNEKWKYVNNFVHPLFSPNKMKRMFPLVLEQAQALISFCRKRVETDPCVDIESISKKVIFGSSLSCGCGIEGNVFGDNKLNTLFSKVESMLSVLRAFIVIWSATISKLLGIKCDPTILDELGREIEKSIKNRSEGYEREDFVNFILHANMKINNTATPGKTGLSESSTIAQCLTFPGAGLDTAASTLTYILFLLAKYPKEQERLHQELQELLQEEGELTFRGLSSAKMMDAVVNGLYYLLKLKVEAQ
;
A
#
# COMPACT_ATOMS: atom_id res chain seq x y z
N MET A 1 -27.22 -4.58 3.38
CA MET A 1 -26.01 -4.08 4.07
C MET A 1 -26.19 -4.38 5.55
N ILE A 2 -25.21 -5.02 6.20
CA ILE A 2 -25.28 -5.34 7.64
C ILE A 2 -24.47 -4.27 8.36
N CYS A 3 -25.11 -3.54 9.28
CA CYS A 3 -24.51 -2.40 9.98
C CYS A 3 -24.45 -2.61 11.50
N ASP A 4 -25.02 -3.70 12.01
CA ASP A 4 -25.04 -4.02 13.42
C ASP A 4 -23.64 -4.53 13.88
N PRO A 5 -22.99 -3.88 14.86
CA PRO A 5 -21.67 -4.28 15.34
C PRO A 5 -21.59 -5.71 15.88
N ASP A 6 -22.63 -6.21 16.55
CA ASP A 6 -22.66 -7.55 17.11
C ASP A 6 -22.81 -8.60 16.01
N LEU A 7 -23.61 -8.31 14.98
CA LEU A 7 -23.68 -9.16 13.79
C LEU A 7 -22.36 -9.15 13.01
N LEU A 8 -21.73 -7.99 12.84
CA LEU A 8 -20.42 -7.89 12.20
C LEU A 8 -19.37 -8.68 12.98
N LYS A 9 -19.36 -8.56 14.32
CA LYS A 9 -18.47 -9.33 15.19
C LYS A 9 -18.72 -10.83 15.04
N LYS A 10 -19.99 -11.25 15.01
CA LYS A 10 -20.35 -12.66 14.81
C LYS A 10 -19.86 -13.16 13.45
N MET A 11 -20.08 -12.42 12.36
CA MET A 11 -19.66 -12.80 11.02
C MET A 11 -18.14 -12.84 10.84
N PHE A 12 -17.42 -11.83 11.34
CA PHE A 12 -15.97 -11.71 11.12
C PHE A 12 -15.11 -12.46 12.13
N ILE A 13 -15.65 -12.81 13.31
CA ILE A 13 -14.91 -13.49 14.38
C ILE A 13 -15.48 -14.89 14.60
N THR A 14 -16.70 -14.98 15.14
CA THR A 14 -17.30 -16.25 15.60
C THR A 14 -17.56 -17.23 14.47
N ASP A 15 -18.20 -16.78 13.40
CA ASP A 15 -18.63 -17.58 12.25
C ASP A 15 -17.77 -17.31 11.02
N SER A 16 -16.53 -16.82 11.21
CA SER A 16 -15.61 -16.45 10.14
C SER A 16 -15.36 -17.55 9.10
N ASN A 17 -15.43 -18.82 9.51
CA ASN A 17 -15.31 -19.98 8.63
C ASN A 17 -16.41 -20.05 7.55
N HIS A 18 -17.58 -19.44 7.78
CA HIS A 18 -18.66 -19.35 6.81
C HIS A 18 -18.52 -18.14 5.85
N PHE A 19 -17.63 -17.19 6.17
CA PHE A 19 -17.46 -15.92 5.45
C PHE A 19 -16.01 -15.70 5.00
N LEU A 20 -15.37 -16.77 4.50
CA LEU A 20 -13.97 -16.74 4.06
C LEU A 20 -13.79 -16.00 2.72
N ASP A 21 -14.77 -16.07 1.83
CA ASP A 21 -14.65 -15.51 0.50
C ASP A 21 -14.95 -14.00 0.49
N ARG A 22 -13.91 -13.24 0.16
CA ARG A 22 -13.91 -11.78 0.08
C ARG A 22 -13.70 -11.33 -1.36
N ARG A 23 -14.41 -11.92 -2.32
CA ARG A 23 -14.18 -11.66 -3.75
C ARG A 23 -14.60 -10.23 -4.10
N PHE A 24 -13.69 -9.29 -3.86
CA PHE A 24 -13.85 -7.87 -4.16
C PHE A 24 -13.61 -7.57 -5.63
N ILE A 25 -12.77 -8.37 -6.29
CA ILE A 25 -12.40 -8.22 -7.69
C ILE A 25 -13.06 -9.34 -8.50
N PRO A 26 -13.85 -9.03 -9.55
CA PRO A 26 -14.39 -10.04 -10.44
C PRO A 26 -13.27 -10.78 -11.18
N ASP A 27 -13.50 -12.02 -11.58
CA ASP A 27 -12.53 -12.80 -12.37
C ASP A 27 -12.32 -12.14 -13.75
N ILE A 28 -11.09 -11.71 -14.04
CA ILE A 28 -10.71 -11.07 -15.30
C ILE A 28 -9.90 -12.07 -16.14
N PRO A 29 -10.46 -12.68 -17.19
CA PRO A 29 -9.79 -13.76 -17.92
C PRO A 29 -8.37 -13.39 -18.38
N GLY A 30 -7.39 -14.21 -17.99
CA GLY A 30 -5.98 -14.02 -18.36
C GLY A 30 -5.23 -12.91 -17.62
N SER A 31 -5.87 -12.24 -16.65
CA SER A 31 -5.21 -11.16 -15.89
C SER A 31 -4.44 -11.69 -14.69
N ILE A 32 -3.23 -11.15 -14.48
CA ILE A 32 -2.42 -11.38 -13.28
C ILE A 32 -3.12 -10.89 -12.00
N VAL A 33 -4.11 -9.99 -12.11
CA VAL A 33 -4.88 -9.49 -10.97
C VAL A 33 -5.65 -10.62 -10.28
N ASN A 34 -6.03 -11.68 -11.00
CA ASN A 34 -6.76 -12.80 -10.39
C ASN A 34 -5.89 -13.61 -9.41
N GLU A 35 -4.56 -13.47 -9.49
CA GLU A 35 -3.61 -14.09 -8.57
C GLU A 35 -3.28 -13.18 -7.36
N THR A 36 -3.84 -11.96 -7.31
CA THR A 36 -3.64 -11.03 -6.18
C THR A 36 -4.45 -11.47 -4.96
N LEU A 37 -3.93 -11.19 -3.75
CA LEU A 37 -4.60 -11.61 -2.51
C LEU A 37 -6.09 -11.18 -2.41
N PRO A 38 -6.50 -9.97 -2.85
CA PRO A 38 -7.91 -9.57 -2.81
C PRO A 38 -8.82 -10.31 -3.81
N ALA A 39 -8.27 -10.93 -4.86
CA ALA A 39 -9.02 -11.68 -5.86
C ALA A 39 -9.14 -13.18 -5.53
N LEU A 40 -8.19 -13.72 -4.76
CA LEU A 40 -8.17 -15.13 -4.38
C LEU A 40 -9.35 -15.50 -3.46
N SER A 41 -9.69 -16.79 -3.45
CA SER A 41 -10.80 -17.35 -2.65
C SER A 41 -10.38 -18.68 -2.02
N ASN A 42 -11.09 -19.10 -0.96
CA ASN A 42 -10.95 -20.42 -0.32
C ASN A 42 -9.51 -20.79 0.11
N GLU A 43 -9.11 -22.05 -0.08
CA GLU A 43 -7.81 -22.58 0.31
C GLU A 43 -6.63 -21.87 -0.37
N LYS A 44 -6.79 -21.37 -1.60
CA LYS A 44 -5.75 -20.58 -2.28
C LYS A 44 -5.51 -19.27 -1.54
N TRP A 45 -6.57 -18.54 -1.19
CA TRP A 45 -6.45 -17.32 -0.41
C TRP A 45 -5.79 -17.61 0.94
N LYS A 46 -6.23 -18.65 1.65
CA LYS A 46 -5.67 -19.04 2.95
C LYS A 46 -4.18 -19.37 2.84
N TYR A 47 -3.78 -20.09 1.80
CA TYR A 47 -2.37 -20.42 1.54
C TYR A 47 -1.53 -19.16 1.31
N VAL A 48 -1.93 -18.33 0.35
CA VAL A 48 -1.17 -17.11 -0.01
C VAL A 48 -1.17 -16.11 1.15
N ASN A 49 -2.29 -15.94 1.86
CA ASN A 49 -2.36 -15.09 3.05
C ASN A 49 -1.38 -15.55 4.14
N ASN A 50 -1.35 -16.85 4.44
CA ASN A 50 -0.43 -17.41 5.42
C ASN A 50 1.04 -17.27 4.99
N PHE A 51 1.31 -17.30 3.69
CA PHE A 51 2.64 -17.07 3.13
C PHE A 51 3.05 -15.58 3.24
N VAL A 52 2.15 -14.66 2.86
CA VAL A 52 2.45 -13.23 2.71
C VAL A 52 2.42 -12.48 4.04
N HIS A 53 1.51 -12.83 4.95
CA HIS A 53 1.33 -12.12 6.23
C HIS A 53 2.63 -11.99 7.06
N PRO A 54 3.48 -13.03 7.22
CA PRO A 54 4.76 -12.91 7.92
C PRO A 54 5.74 -11.91 7.31
N LEU A 55 5.62 -11.60 6.01
CA LEU A 55 6.47 -10.64 5.31
C LEU A 55 6.22 -9.20 5.77
N PHE A 56 5.08 -8.93 6.40
CA PHE A 56 4.71 -7.66 7.00
C PHE A 56 5.06 -7.56 8.50
N SER A 57 5.89 -8.47 9.01
CA SER A 57 6.33 -8.40 10.42
C SER A 57 7.07 -7.09 10.74
N PRO A 58 7.04 -6.60 12.00
CA PRO A 58 7.70 -5.35 12.38
C PRO A 58 9.18 -5.26 11.99
N ASN A 59 9.92 -6.37 12.07
CA ASN A 59 11.32 -6.42 11.66
C ASN A 59 11.51 -6.23 10.15
N LYS A 60 10.59 -6.73 9.33
CA LYS A 60 10.60 -6.55 7.87
C LYS A 60 10.17 -5.13 7.50
N MET A 61 9.17 -4.58 8.18
CA MET A 61 8.78 -3.17 8.04
C MET A 61 9.93 -2.23 8.39
N LYS A 62 10.64 -2.49 9.49
CA LYS A 62 11.85 -1.74 9.87
C LYS A 62 12.93 -1.77 8.79
N ARG A 63 13.12 -2.92 8.12
CA ARG A 63 14.10 -3.06 7.03
C ARG A 63 13.71 -2.27 5.78
N MET A 64 12.41 -2.11 5.49
CA MET A 64 11.90 -1.27 4.39
C MET A 64 11.85 0.22 4.72
N PHE A 65 11.97 0.59 6.01
CA PHE A 65 11.83 1.99 6.46
C PHE A 65 12.73 3.00 5.72
N PRO A 66 14.01 2.71 5.40
CA PRO A 66 14.85 3.64 4.63
C PRO A 66 14.26 3.98 3.25
N LEU A 67 13.55 3.05 2.61
CA LEU A 67 12.90 3.28 1.32
C LEU A 67 11.74 4.27 1.43
N VAL A 68 11.02 4.25 2.56
CA VAL A 68 9.96 5.21 2.86
C VAL A 68 10.56 6.59 3.15
N LEU A 69 11.65 6.64 3.91
CA LEU A 69 12.37 7.89 4.21
C LEU A 69 12.87 8.59 2.93
N GLU A 70 13.39 7.84 1.97
CA GLU A 70 13.83 8.37 0.67
C GLU A 70 12.67 9.12 -0.04
N GLN A 71 11.48 8.53 -0.05
CA GLN A 71 10.30 9.13 -0.67
C GLN A 71 9.80 10.35 0.12
N ALA A 72 9.84 10.29 1.45
CA ALA A 72 9.54 11.44 2.30
C ALA A 72 10.50 12.61 2.06
N GLN A 73 11.78 12.32 1.84
CA GLN A 73 12.80 13.32 1.56
C GLN A 73 12.64 13.92 0.15
N ALA A 74 12.21 13.11 -0.83
CA ALA A 74 11.82 13.59 -2.15
C ALA A 74 10.61 14.55 -2.07
N LEU A 75 9.60 14.23 -1.25
CA LEU A 75 8.46 15.12 -0.98
C LEU A 75 8.90 16.43 -0.34
N ILE A 76 9.75 16.39 0.70
CA ILE A 76 10.27 17.59 1.36
C ILE A 76 11.03 18.47 0.35
N SER A 77 11.85 17.85 -0.51
CA SER A 77 12.61 18.57 -1.54
C SER A 77 11.70 19.21 -2.59
N PHE A 78 10.63 18.52 -2.98
CA PHE A 78 9.59 19.08 -3.85
C PHE A 78 8.89 20.27 -3.20
N CYS A 79 8.44 20.14 -1.95
CA CYS A 79 7.77 21.22 -1.22
C CYS A 79 8.67 22.46 -1.04
N ARG A 80 9.95 22.27 -0.70
CA ARG A 80 10.92 23.38 -0.57
C ARG A 80 11.05 24.19 -1.86
N LYS A 81 11.23 23.51 -3.00
CA LYS A 81 11.28 24.16 -4.32
C LYS A 81 9.97 24.85 -4.68
N ARG A 82 8.84 24.23 -4.32
CA ARG A 82 7.52 24.77 -4.64
C ARG A 82 7.25 26.08 -3.91
N VAL A 83 7.59 26.16 -2.61
CA VAL A 83 7.43 27.36 -1.77
C VAL A 83 8.11 28.60 -2.34
N GLU A 84 9.21 28.45 -3.08
CA GLU A 84 9.89 29.57 -3.74
C GLU A 84 9.07 30.21 -4.88
N THR A 85 8.13 29.45 -5.47
CA THR A 85 7.32 29.88 -6.62
C THR A 85 5.86 30.10 -6.26
N ASP A 86 5.27 29.18 -5.51
CA ASP A 86 3.87 29.16 -5.07
C ASP A 86 3.80 28.41 -3.74
N PRO A 87 3.45 29.09 -2.63
CA PRO A 87 3.39 28.45 -1.31
C PRO A 87 2.21 27.47 -1.17
N CYS A 88 1.30 27.42 -2.13
CA CYS A 88 0.18 26.50 -2.12
C CYS A 88 0.55 25.14 -2.72
N VAL A 89 0.20 24.07 -2.00
CA VAL A 89 0.31 22.69 -2.46
C VAL A 89 -1.02 21.97 -2.32
N ASP A 90 -1.34 21.17 -3.31
CA ASP A 90 -2.46 20.23 -3.23
C ASP A 90 -2.02 19.03 -2.35
N ILE A 91 -2.59 18.96 -1.15
CA ILE A 91 -2.30 17.94 -0.14
C ILE A 91 -2.65 16.54 -0.66
N GLU A 92 -3.74 16.39 -1.42
CA GLU A 92 -4.15 15.10 -1.97
C GLU A 92 -3.14 14.63 -3.02
N SER A 93 -2.77 15.53 -3.93
CA SER A 93 -1.81 15.23 -5.00
C SER A 93 -0.44 14.79 -4.44
N ILE A 94 0.11 15.54 -3.48
CA ILE A 94 1.41 15.20 -2.89
C ILE A 94 1.35 13.91 -2.06
N SER A 95 0.23 13.66 -1.37
CA SER A 95 0.02 12.45 -0.58
C SER A 95 -0.04 11.21 -1.48
N LYS A 96 -0.81 11.28 -2.57
CA LYS A 96 -0.88 10.21 -3.56
C LYS A 96 0.48 9.91 -4.18
N LYS A 97 1.25 10.94 -4.58
CA LYS A 97 2.57 10.76 -5.18
C LYS A 97 3.58 10.13 -4.23
N VAL A 98 3.65 10.59 -2.98
CA VAL A 98 4.61 10.02 -2.01
C VAL A 98 4.25 8.59 -1.66
N ILE A 99 2.96 8.28 -1.45
CA ILE A 99 2.50 6.92 -1.17
C ILE A 99 2.73 6.01 -2.38
N PHE A 100 2.47 6.48 -3.60
CA PHE A 100 2.75 5.70 -4.81
C PHE A 100 4.23 5.38 -4.94
N GLY A 101 5.11 6.37 -4.73
CA GLY A 101 6.56 6.17 -4.72
C GLY A 101 7.01 5.16 -3.66
N SER A 102 6.47 5.26 -2.43
CA SER A 102 6.74 4.30 -1.36
C SER A 102 6.25 2.89 -1.70
N SER A 103 5.08 2.75 -2.30
CA SER A 103 4.53 1.47 -2.74
C SER A 103 5.36 0.83 -3.84
N LEU A 104 5.82 1.61 -4.84
CA LEU A 104 6.68 1.08 -5.90
C LEU A 104 8.06 0.68 -5.38
N SER A 105 8.63 1.47 -4.48
CA SER A 105 9.94 1.23 -3.89
C SER A 105 9.92 0.00 -2.97
N CYS A 106 9.03 0.00 -1.97
CA CYS A 106 8.94 -1.08 -0.98
C CYS A 106 8.30 -2.35 -1.56
N GLY A 107 7.27 -2.22 -2.40
CA GLY A 107 6.45 -3.34 -2.87
C GLY A 107 6.94 -3.98 -4.16
N CYS A 108 7.31 -3.15 -5.15
CA CYS A 108 7.68 -3.59 -6.49
C CYS A 108 9.19 -3.62 -6.73
N GLY A 109 9.99 -3.11 -5.79
CA GLY A 109 11.44 -3.00 -5.94
C GLY A 109 11.85 -2.09 -7.11
N ILE A 110 11.04 -1.08 -7.42
CA ILE A 110 11.32 -0.09 -8.47
C ILE A 110 12.00 1.11 -7.80
N GLU A 111 13.16 1.51 -8.32
CA GLU A 111 13.90 2.67 -7.82
C GLU A 111 13.40 3.97 -8.45
N GLY A 112 13.58 5.08 -7.72
CA GLY A 112 13.21 6.42 -8.16
C GLY A 112 12.11 7.06 -7.32
N ASN A 113 11.76 8.30 -7.68
CA ASN A 113 10.72 9.07 -7.00
C ASN A 113 9.81 9.75 -8.01
N VAL A 114 8.52 9.80 -7.69
CA VAL A 114 7.46 10.32 -8.57
C VAL A 114 7.59 11.82 -8.83
N PHE A 115 8.24 12.56 -7.92
CA PHE A 115 8.37 14.02 -8.01
C PHE A 115 9.42 14.48 -9.02
N GLY A 116 10.45 13.68 -9.28
CA GLY A 116 11.55 14.01 -10.20
C GLY A 116 11.62 13.17 -11.47
N ASP A 117 10.97 12.00 -11.49
CA ASP A 117 11.01 11.09 -12.63
C ASP A 117 9.73 11.18 -13.49
N ASN A 118 9.88 11.64 -14.73
CA ASN A 118 8.79 11.75 -15.70
C ASN A 118 8.12 10.41 -16.02
N LYS A 119 8.89 9.31 -16.06
CA LYS A 119 8.35 7.96 -16.30
C LYS A 119 7.47 7.53 -15.14
N LEU A 120 7.94 7.68 -13.90
CA LEU A 120 7.16 7.34 -12.71
C LEU A 120 5.93 8.24 -12.52
N ASN A 121 6.04 9.52 -12.84
CA ASN A 121 4.89 10.43 -12.82
C ASN A 121 3.83 10.08 -13.90
N THR A 122 4.28 9.61 -15.07
CA THR A 122 3.37 9.09 -16.11
C THR A 122 2.72 7.79 -15.69
N LEU A 123 3.48 6.90 -15.04
CA LEU A 123 2.95 5.66 -14.48
C LEU A 123 1.93 5.93 -13.36
N PHE A 124 2.21 6.92 -12.51
CA PHE A 124 1.30 7.39 -11.47
C PHE A 124 -0.04 7.85 -12.06
N SER A 125 -0.03 8.73 -13.05
CA SER A 125 -1.28 9.26 -13.64
C SER A 125 -2.12 8.17 -14.31
N LYS A 126 -1.47 7.17 -14.93
CA LYS A 126 -2.13 5.97 -15.46
C LYS A 126 -2.80 5.17 -14.35
N VAL A 127 -2.09 4.87 -13.25
CA VAL A 127 -2.61 4.11 -12.11
C VAL A 127 -3.75 4.85 -11.41
N GLU A 128 -3.61 6.17 -11.19
CA GLU A 128 -4.66 6.99 -10.59
C GLU A 128 -5.93 7.01 -11.45
N SER A 129 -5.79 7.12 -12.77
CA SER A 129 -6.91 7.03 -13.73
C SER A 129 -7.59 5.65 -13.68
N MET A 130 -6.81 4.58 -13.53
CA MET A 130 -7.33 3.21 -13.38
C MET A 130 -8.12 3.04 -12.07
N LEU A 131 -7.59 3.54 -10.95
CA LEU A 131 -8.18 3.41 -9.62
C LEU A 131 -9.34 4.39 -9.34
N SER A 132 -9.63 5.30 -10.27
CA SER A 132 -10.72 6.27 -10.11
C SER A 132 -12.01 5.64 -9.58
N VAL A 133 -12.53 6.21 -8.50
CA VAL A 133 -13.67 5.66 -7.71
C VAL A 133 -14.86 5.29 -8.59
N LEU A 134 -15.17 6.10 -9.60
CA LEU A 134 -16.26 5.84 -10.54
C LEU A 134 -16.03 4.56 -11.35
N ARG A 135 -14.82 4.34 -11.86
CA ARG A 135 -14.47 3.14 -12.64
C ARG A 135 -14.37 1.91 -11.75
N ALA A 136 -13.72 2.03 -10.59
CA ALA A 136 -13.61 0.96 -9.61
C ALA A 136 -15.00 0.49 -9.14
N PHE A 137 -15.90 1.43 -8.84
CA PHE A 137 -17.27 1.12 -8.44
C PHE A 137 -18.05 0.42 -9.56
N ILE A 138 -17.95 0.87 -10.82
CA ILE A 138 -18.67 0.22 -11.92
C ILE A 138 -18.15 -1.22 -12.15
N VAL A 139 -16.84 -1.45 -12.06
CA VAL A 139 -16.23 -2.77 -12.25
C VAL A 139 -16.63 -3.74 -11.13
N ILE A 140 -16.61 -3.29 -9.87
CA ILE A 140 -16.93 -4.12 -8.70
C ILE A 140 -18.42 -4.49 -8.67
N TRP A 141 -19.30 -3.55 -9.00
CA TRP A 141 -20.74 -3.71 -8.80
C TRP A 141 -21.48 -4.25 -10.03
N SER A 142 -20.93 -4.12 -11.26
CA SER A 142 -21.56 -4.70 -12.45
C SER A 142 -20.60 -4.90 -13.62
N ALA A 143 -20.22 -6.16 -13.83
CA ALA A 143 -19.48 -6.57 -15.04
C ALA A 143 -20.25 -6.25 -16.34
N THR A 144 -21.59 -6.24 -16.29
CA THR A 144 -22.45 -5.91 -17.44
C THR A 144 -22.38 -4.43 -17.79
N ILE A 145 -22.42 -3.54 -16.79
CA ILE A 145 -22.30 -2.09 -17.01
C ILE A 145 -20.88 -1.73 -17.45
N SER A 146 -19.85 -2.38 -16.89
CA SER A 146 -18.47 -2.20 -17.34
C SER A 146 -18.28 -2.53 -18.82
N LYS A 147 -18.91 -3.62 -19.30
CA LYS A 147 -18.91 -4.00 -20.72
C LYS A 147 -19.69 -3.01 -21.59
N LEU A 148 -20.83 -2.52 -21.10
CA LEU A 148 -21.68 -1.55 -21.82
C LEU A 148 -21.01 -0.18 -21.97
N LEU A 149 -20.35 0.31 -20.92
CA LEU A 149 -19.66 1.60 -20.89
C LEU A 149 -18.26 1.55 -21.51
N GLY A 150 -17.81 0.38 -21.97
CA GLY A 150 -16.47 0.20 -22.53
C GLY A 150 -15.35 0.52 -21.54
N ILE A 151 -15.63 0.46 -20.23
CA ILE A 151 -14.62 0.64 -19.18
C ILE A 151 -13.75 -0.61 -19.21
N LYS A 152 -12.61 -0.50 -19.89
CA LYS A 152 -11.55 -1.50 -19.88
C LYS A 152 -10.56 -1.10 -18.80
N CYS A 153 -10.26 -2.03 -17.90
CA CYS A 153 -9.01 -1.95 -17.15
C CYS A 153 -7.91 -2.04 -18.20
N ASP A 154 -7.09 -1.01 -18.38
CA ASP A 154 -6.05 -1.01 -19.41
C ASP A 154 -5.00 -2.06 -19.01
N PRO A 155 -4.97 -3.23 -19.68
CA PRO A 155 -4.06 -4.29 -19.28
C PRO A 155 -2.61 -3.84 -19.45
N THR A 156 -2.35 -2.84 -20.30
CA THR A 156 -0.99 -2.36 -20.55
C THR A 156 -0.33 -1.77 -19.31
N ILE A 157 -1.09 -1.18 -18.37
CA ILE A 157 -0.56 -0.62 -17.11
C ILE A 157 -0.07 -1.75 -16.20
N LEU A 158 -0.88 -2.80 -16.04
CA LEU A 158 -0.56 -3.97 -15.22
C LEU A 158 0.60 -4.75 -15.83
N ASP A 159 0.64 -4.85 -17.16
CA ASP A 159 1.77 -5.47 -17.86
C ASP A 159 3.04 -4.63 -17.76
N GLU A 160 2.95 -3.29 -17.80
CA GLU A 160 4.08 -2.38 -17.60
C GLU A 160 4.66 -2.51 -16.20
N LEU A 161 3.82 -2.50 -15.16
CA LEU A 161 4.23 -2.74 -13.78
C LEU A 161 4.79 -4.16 -13.59
N GLY A 162 4.13 -5.17 -14.16
CA GLY A 162 4.56 -6.56 -14.11
C GLY A 162 5.96 -6.74 -14.70
N ARG A 163 6.24 -6.13 -15.86
CA ARG A 163 7.57 -6.16 -16.49
C ARG A 163 8.65 -5.49 -15.63
N GLU A 164 8.35 -4.37 -14.97
CA GLU A 164 9.31 -3.73 -14.06
C GLU A 164 9.59 -4.60 -12.82
N ILE A 165 8.57 -5.28 -12.29
CA ILE A 165 8.75 -6.25 -11.19
C ILE A 165 9.57 -7.46 -11.65
N GLU A 166 9.29 -8.02 -12.82
CA GLU A 166 10.08 -9.11 -13.42
C GLU A 166 11.55 -8.70 -13.59
N LYS A 167 11.80 -7.48 -14.08
CA LYS A 167 13.14 -6.93 -14.19
C LYS A 167 13.80 -6.83 -12.81
N SER A 168 13.07 -6.33 -11.81
CA SER A 168 13.55 -6.27 -10.42
C SER A 168 13.92 -7.67 -9.89
N ILE A 169 13.07 -8.69 -10.13
CA ILE A 169 13.34 -10.08 -9.75
C ILE A 169 14.61 -10.60 -10.45
N LYS A 170 14.76 -10.37 -11.77
CA LYS A 170 15.92 -10.81 -12.55
C LYS A 170 17.23 -10.20 -12.04
N ASN A 171 17.26 -8.90 -11.74
CA ASN A 171 18.45 -8.23 -11.21
C ASN A 171 18.98 -8.89 -9.92
N ARG A 172 18.09 -9.46 -9.09
CA ARG A 172 18.50 -10.15 -7.85
C ARG A 172 19.20 -11.48 -8.12
N SER A 173 18.86 -12.15 -9.22
CA SER A 173 19.61 -13.34 -9.65
C SER A 173 21.04 -13.01 -10.08
N GLU A 174 21.31 -11.75 -10.40
CA GLU A 174 22.62 -11.22 -10.79
C GLU A 174 23.42 -10.65 -9.59
N GLY A 175 22.90 -10.80 -8.36
CA GLY A 175 23.58 -10.39 -7.12
C GLY A 175 23.16 -9.04 -6.55
N TYR A 176 22.12 -8.40 -7.10
CA TYR A 176 21.54 -7.20 -6.52
C TYR A 176 20.75 -7.53 -5.25
N GLU A 177 21.06 -6.89 -4.13
CA GLU A 177 20.32 -7.04 -2.88
C GLU A 177 19.69 -5.70 -2.45
N ARG A 178 18.39 -5.74 -2.14
CA ARG A 178 17.64 -4.60 -1.60
C ARG A 178 16.66 -5.07 -0.55
N GLU A 179 16.49 -4.26 0.48
CA GLU A 179 15.64 -4.56 1.63
C GLU A 179 14.17 -4.19 1.38
N ASP A 180 13.54 -4.86 0.41
CA ASP A 180 12.15 -4.65 -0.01
C ASP A 180 11.30 -5.92 -0.02
N PHE A 181 10.01 -5.77 -0.30
CA PHE A 181 9.04 -6.86 -0.33
C PHE A 181 9.40 -7.93 -1.38
N VAL A 182 9.93 -7.53 -2.54
CA VAL A 182 10.39 -8.46 -3.59
C VAL A 182 11.50 -9.36 -3.05
N ASN A 183 12.45 -8.81 -2.29
CA ASN A 183 13.47 -9.63 -1.67
C ASN A 183 12.88 -10.57 -0.60
N PHE A 184 11.93 -10.09 0.19
CA PHE A 184 11.30 -10.89 1.24
C PHE A 184 10.51 -12.09 0.69
N ILE A 185 9.74 -11.90 -0.39
CA ILE A 185 8.98 -12.97 -1.04
C ILE A 185 9.90 -14.00 -1.69
N LEU A 186 11.00 -13.57 -2.33
CA LEU A 186 11.99 -14.47 -2.93
C LEU A 186 12.70 -15.32 -1.88
N HIS A 187 13.16 -14.72 -0.77
CA HIS A 187 13.75 -15.48 0.33
C HIS A 187 12.76 -16.45 0.98
N ALA A 188 11.50 -16.06 1.14
CA ALA A 188 10.46 -16.95 1.66
C ALA A 188 10.21 -18.15 0.72
N ASN A 189 10.17 -17.90 -0.59
CA ASN A 189 10.05 -18.96 -1.61
C ASN A 189 11.23 -19.93 -1.56
N MET A 190 12.47 -19.41 -1.52
CA MET A 190 13.67 -20.24 -1.40
C MET A 190 13.64 -21.10 -0.14
N LYS A 191 13.24 -20.53 1.00
CA LYS A 191 13.15 -21.26 2.28
C LYS A 191 12.13 -22.40 2.18
N ILE A 192 10.95 -22.17 1.62
CA ILE A 192 9.92 -23.21 1.46
C ILE A 192 10.38 -24.31 0.51
N ASN A 193 10.96 -23.94 -0.64
CA ASN A 193 11.43 -24.90 -1.62
C ASN A 193 12.58 -25.77 -1.10
N ASN A 194 13.40 -25.25 -0.19
CA ASN A 194 14.48 -26.00 0.45
C ASN A 194 13.98 -26.88 1.61
N THR A 195 12.88 -26.52 2.27
CA THR A 195 12.23 -27.40 3.25
C THR A 195 11.40 -28.44 2.53
N ALA A 196 11.90 -29.66 2.38
CA ALA A 196 11.23 -30.79 1.72
C ALA A 196 9.96 -31.27 2.46
N THR A 197 8.97 -30.39 2.62
CA THR A 197 7.67 -30.69 3.21
C THR A 197 6.72 -31.11 2.09
N PRO A 198 6.23 -32.36 2.08
CA PRO A 198 5.29 -32.81 1.05
C PRO A 198 4.06 -31.89 0.99
N GLY A 199 3.76 -31.36 -0.19
CA GLY A 199 2.57 -30.53 -0.43
C GLY A 199 2.71 -29.04 -0.10
N LYS A 200 3.88 -28.53 0.30
CA LYS A 200 4.14 -27.09 0.42
C LYS A 200 5.20 -26.63 -0.57
N THR A 201 4.79 -25.90 -1.60
CA THR A 201 5.66 -25.30 -2.61
C THR A 201 5.61 -23.78 -2.51
N GLY A 202 6.72 -23.09 -2.77
CA GLY A 202 6.72 -21.63 -2.87
C GLY A 202 5.67 -21.11 -3.88
N LEU A 203 5.39 -19.81 -3.80
CA LEU A 203 4.56 -19.14 -4.78
C LEU A 203 5.20 -19.23 -6.17
N SER A 204 4.37 -19.34 -7.21
CA SER A 204 4.84 -19.20 -8.58
C SER A 204 5.41 -17.80 -8.84
N GLU A 205 6.16 -17.64 -9.92
CA GLU A 205 6.63 -16.32 -10.36
C GLU A 205 5.46 -15.37 -10.64
N SER A 206 4.41 -15.84 -11.34
CA SER A 206 3.20 -15.07 -11.61
C SER A 206 2.49 -14.63 -10.32
N SER A 207 2.37 -15.52 -9.33
CA SER A 207 1.77 -15.19 -8.04
C SER A 207 2.64 -14.21 -7.26
N THR A 208 3.97 -14.36 -7.31
CA THR A 208 4.94 -13.45 -6.71
C THR A 208 4.78 -12.03 -7.26
N ILE A 209 4.73 -11.88 -8.59
CA ILE A 209 4.49 -10.60 -9.25
C ILE A 209 3.12 -10.02 -8.85
N ALA A 210 2.08 -10.85 -8.81
CA ALA A 210 0.74 -10.43 -8.39
C ALA A 210 0.72 -9.86 -6.96
N GLN A 211 1.44 -10.47 -6.01
CA GLN A 211 1.53 -9.95 -4.65
C GLN A 211 2.25 -8.60 -4.60
N CYS A 212 3.31 -8.40 -5.39
CA CYS A 212 3.99 -7.11 -5.50
C CYS A 212 3.06 -6.02 -6.07
N LEU A 213 2.25 -6.35 -7.09
CA LEU A 213 1.25 -5.44 -7.70
C LEU A 213 0.17 -4.98 -6.71
N THR A 214 -0.04 -5.72 -5.61
CA THR A 214 -1.03 -5.36 -4.58
C THR A 214 -0.64 -4.07 -3.84
N PHE A 215 0.66 -3.72 -3.75
CA PHE A 215 1.13 -2.50 -3.09
C PHE A 215 0.59 -1.22 -3.75
N PRO A 216 0.87 -0.94 -5.05
CA PRO A 216 0.31 0.23 -5.71
C PRO A 216 -1.20 0.12 -5.94
N GLY A 217 -1.77 -1.09 -6.08
CA GLY A 217 -3.20 -1.27 -6.34
C GLY A 217 -4.10 -1.03 -5.12
N ALA A 218 -3.79 -1.66 -3.98
CA ALA A 218 -4.61 -1.57 -2.76
C ALA A 218 -4.10 -0.54 -1.76
N GLY A 219 -2.79 -0.33 -1.71
CA GLY A 219 -2.14 0.54 -0.73
C GLY A 219 -2.20 2.03 -1.09
N LEU A 220 -2.38 2.39 -2.37
CA LEU A 220 -2.31 3.78 -2.81
C LEU A 220 -3.45 4.63 -2.23
N ASP A 221 -4.70 4.37 -2.63
CA ASP A 221 -5.82 5.25 -2.27
C ASP A 221 -6.08 5.30 -0.77
N THR A 222 -5.95 4.16 -0.07
CA THR A 222 -6.20 4.05 1.37
C THR A 222 -5.19 4.84 2.19
N ALA A 223 -3.88 4.64 1.93
CA ALA A 223 -2.83 5.34 2.65
C ALA A 223 -2.73 6.82 2.23
N ALA A 224 -2.93 7.14 0.95
CA ALA A 224 -2.92 8.52 0.47
C ALA A 224 -4.09 9.33 1.05
N SER A 225 -5.30 8.76 1.11
CA SER A 225 -6.44 9.42 1.75
C SER A 225 -6.17 9.66 3.25
N THR A 226 -5.64 8.65 3.94
CA THR A 226 -5.27 8.75 5.36
C THR A 226 -4.27 9.89 5.59
N LEU A 227 -3.18 9.92 4.81
CA LEU A 227 -2.17 10.96 4.89
C LEU A 227 -2.74 12.35 4.55
N THR A 228 -3.60 12.43 3.54
CA THR A 228 -4.28 13.67 3.14
C THR A 228 -5.08 14.26 4.30
N TYR A 229 -5.89 13.42 4.98
CA TYR A 229 -6.65 13.86 6.15
C TYR A 229 -5.77 14.23 7.33
N ILE A 230 -4.71 13.47 7.60
CA ILE A 230 -3.75 13.80 8.67
C ILE A 230 -3.15 15.19 8.41
N LEU A 231 -2.63 15.44 7.21
CA LEU A 231 -2.04 16.73 6.85
C LEU A 231 -3.06 17.88 6.92
N PHE A 232 -4.28 17.65 6.43
CA PHE A 232 -5.37 18.62 6.54
C PHE A 232 -5.72 18.96 7.99
N LEU A 233 -5.84 17.94 8.85
CA LEU A 233 -6.17 18.13 10.27
C LEU A 233 -5.04 18.84 11.01
N LEU A 234 -3.78 18.48 10.76
CA LEU A 234 -2.63 19.17 11.35
C LEU A 234 -2.57 20.64 10.93
N ALA A 235 -2.83 20.94 9.65
CA ALA A 235 -2.92 22.32 9.16
C ALA A 235 -4.08 23.10 9.81
N LYS A 236 -5.21 22.43 10.09
CA LYS A 236 -6.37 23.03 10.74
C LYS A 236 -6.21 23.21 12.26
N TYR A 237 -5.38 22.40 12.91
CA TYR A 237 -5.14 22.42 14.36
C TYR A 237 -3.67 22.67 14.71
N PRO A 238 -3.14 23.90 14.54
CA PRO A 238 -1.72 24.22 14.73
C PRO A 238 -1.15 23.87 16.11
N LYS A 239 -1.97 23.91 17.17
CA LYS A 239 -1.55 23.51 18.53
C LYS A 239 -1.17 22.03 18.60
N GLU A 240 -1.92 21.17 17.94
CA GLU A 240 -1.64 19.73 17.89
C GLU A 240 -0.46 19.44 16.95
N GLN A 241 -0.30 20.22 15.88
CA GLN A 241 0.88 20.17 15.02
C GLN A 241 2.16 20.52 15.78
N GLU A 242 2.14 21.60 16.56
CA GLU A 242 3.27 22.02 17.39
C GLU A 242 3.62 20.99 18.45
N ARG A 243 2.60 20.40 19.10
CA ARG A 243 2.79 19.32 20.08
C ARG A 243 3.42 18.07 19.45
N LEU A 244 2.98 17.67 18.25
CA LEU A 244 3.61 16.59 17.49
C LEU A 244 5.05 16.94 17.13
N HIS A 245 5.31 18.18 16.69
CA HIS A 245 6.64 18.64 16.34
C HIS A 245 7.60 18.55 17.54
N GLN A 246 7.15 18.98 18.73
CA GLN A 246 7.93 18.90 19.96
C GLN A 246 8.29 17.45 20.32
N GLU A 247 7.32 16.53 20.30
CA GLU A 247 7.59 15.10 20.54
C GLU A 247 8.64 14.55 19.55
N LEU A 248 8.58 14.94 18.27
CA LEU A 248 9.55 14.51 17.27
C LEU A 248 10.94 15.14 17.45
N GLN A 249 11.02 16.38 17.94
CA GLN A 249 12.29 17.02 18.27
C GLN A 249 12.97 16.37 19.47
N GLU A 250 12.20 16.00 20.50
CA GLU A 250 12.71 15.27 21.66
C GLU A 250 13.30 13.92 21.22
N LEU A 251 12.57 13.14 20.40
CA LEU A 251 13.06 11.88 19.84
C LEU A 251 14.34 12.06 19.01
N LEU A 252 14.40 13.11 18.18
CA LEU A 252 15.58 13.41 17.38
C LEU A 252 16.79 13.77 18.25
N GLN A 253 16.59 14.49 19.36
CA GLN A 253 17.66 14.82 20.30
C GLN A 253 18.16 13.61 21.08
N GLU A 254 17.26 12.69 21.46
CA GLU A 254 17.60 11.48 22.20
C GLU A 254 18.32 10.43 21.33
N GLU A 255 17.83 10.18 20.12
CA GLU A 255 18.35 9.12 19.24
C GLU A 255 19.34 9.62 18.19
N GLY A 256 19.46 10.93 17.97
CA GLY A 256 20.29 11.54 16.92
C GLY A 256 19.71 11.43 15.51
N GLU A 257 18.73 10.55 15.30
CA GLU A 257 17.98 10.38 14.06
C GLU A 257 16.54 9.91 14.35
N LEU A 258 15.62 10.11 13.41
CA LEU A 258 14.26 9.56 13.51
C LEU A 258 14.26 8.08 13.11
N THR A 259 14.37 7.17 14.08
CA THR A 259 14.34 5.74 13.80
C THR A 259 12.92 5.20 13.66
N PHE A 260 12.78 4.07 12.96
CA PHE A 260 11.50 3.34 12.90
C PHE A 260 10.93 3.04 14.29
N ARG A 261 11.80 2.70 15.26
CA ARG A 261 11.38 2.36 16.62
C ARG A 261 10.88 3.60 17.35
N GLY A 262 11.65 4.68 17.34
CA GLY A 262 11.28 5.94 17.98
C GLY A 262 9.92 6.44 17.48
N LEU A 263 9.73 6.52 16.16
CA LEU A 263 8.47 6.93 15.54
C LEU A 263 7.29 6.00 15.89
N SER A 264 7.52 4.68 15.94
CA SER A 264 6.46 3.71 16.26
C SER A 264 6.05 3.74 17.74
N SER A 265 6.91 4.24 18.63
CA SER A 265 6.61 4.39 20.06
C SER A 265 6.13 5.78 20.46
N ALA A 266 6.14 6.73 19.53
CA ALA A 266 5.75 8.12 19.75
C ALA A 266 4.23 8.21 19.98
N LYS A 267 3.83 8.75 21.14
CA LYS A 267 2.44 8.70 21.59
C LYS A 267 1.56 9.68 20.82
N MET A 268 2.06 10.88 20.55
CA MET A 268 1.33 11.87 19.76
C MET A 268 1.27 11.44 18.29
N MET A 269 2.35 10.86 17.74
CA MET A 269 2.31 10.26 16.41
C MET A 269 1.22 9.18 16.30
N ASP A 270 1.19 8.23 17.23
CA ASP A 270 0.16 7.19 17.27
C ASP A 270 -1.25 7.80 17.40
N ALA A 271 -1.41 8.81 18.26
CA ALA A 271 -2.69 9.52 18.43
C ALA A 271 -3.13 10.26 17.16
N VAL A 272 -2.22 10.83 16.37
CA VAL A 272 -2.54 11.52 15.12
C VAL A 272 -2.97 10.51 14.04
N VAL A 273 -2.24 9.40 13.92
CA VAL A 273 -2.57 8.34 12.95
C VAL A 273 -3.88 7.64 13.32
N ASN A 274 -4.06 7.27 14.59
CA ASN A 274 -5.25 6.57 15.06
C ASN A 274 -6.45 7.49 15.27
N GLY A 275 -6.22 8.76 15.63
CA GLY A 275 -7.27 9.76 15.88
C GLY A 275 -8.16 10.01 14.67
N LEU A 276 -7.64 9.85 13.45
CA LEU A 276 -8.45 9.89 12.23
C LEU A 276 -9.55 8.81 12.24
N TYR A 277 -9.22 7.58 12.65
CA TYR A 277 -10.20 6.49 12.72
C TYR A 277 -11.30 6.79 13.75
N TYR A 278 -10.96 7.41 14.88
CA TYR A 278 -11.93 7.84 15.89
C TYR A 278 -12.84 8.97 15.37
N LEU A 279 -12.29 9.97 14.68
CA LEU A 279 -13.07 11.05 14.09
C LEU A 279 -14.04 10.56 13.00
N LEU A 280 -13.61 9.58 12.19
CA LEU A 280 -14.49 8.93 11.21
C LEU A 280 -15.58 8.12 11.89
N LYS A 281 -15.27 7.41 12.99
CA LYS A 281 -16.25 6.63 13.77
C LYS A 281 -17.31 7.52 14.42
N LEU A 282 -16.93 8.64 15.04
CA LEU A 282 -17.85 9.57 15.70
C LEU A 282 -18.85 10.21 14.71
N LYS A 283 -18.45 10.42 13.45
CA LYS A 283 -19.36 10.92 12.41
C LYS A 283 -20.45 9.92 12.00
N VAL A 284 -20.17 8.62 12.13
CA VAL A 284 -21.14 7.55 11.83
C VAL A 284 -22.13 7.36 12.98
N GLU A 285 -21.71 7.60 14.23
CA GLU A 285 -22.60 7.53 15.40
C GLU A 285 -23.49 8.78 15.58
N ALA A 286 -23.14 9.88 14.92
CA ALA A 286 -23.90 11.14 14.94
C ALA A 286 -24.97 11.27 13.82
N GLN A 287 -25.14 10.24 12.98
CA GLN A 287 -26.14 10.15 11.91
C GLN A 287 -27.15 9.05 12.21
#